data_AF-A0A803R8E0-F1
#
_entry.id   AF-A0A803R8E0-F1
#
_cell.length_a   1.000
_cell.length_b   1.000
_cell.length_c   1.000
_cell.angle_alpha   90.00
_cell.angle_beta   90.00
_cell.angle_gamma   90.00
#
_symmetry.space_group_name_H-M   'P 1'
#
loop_
_entity.id
_entity.type
_entity.pdbx_description
1 polymer ?
#
loop_
_entity_poly.entity_id
_entity_poly.type
_entity_poly.pdbx_seq_one_letter_code
_entity_poly.pdbx_strand_id
1 'polypeptide(L)'
;MHPQDETYWGNVNPIGVRSCYDEGKRVAETLMYDYHRQHGIEIRIARIFNTYGPRMNIDDGRVVSNFIAQAVRGEPLTVQAPGTQTRSFCYVSDMVDGLIRLMEGDNTGPINIGNPGEFTMLELAETVKELINPDVEIISVENTPDDPRQRKPDITKAKELLGWEPKIKLRDGLPLMEDDFRTRLGVTRKN
;
A
#
# COMPACT_ATOMS: atom_id res chain seq x y z
N MET A 1 -6.91 -17.32 -2.36
CA MET A 1 -6.19 -17.17 -3.64
C MET A 1 -5.07 -16.14 -3.42
N HIS A 2 -3.84 -16.47 -3.82
CA HIS A 2 -2.68 -15.58 -3.77
C HIS A 2 -1.76 -15.94 -4.96
N PRO A 3 -1.36 -15.00 -5.83
CA PRO A 3 -1.70 -13.57 -5.81
C PRO A 3 -3.20 -13.30 -6.03
N GLN A 4 -3.64 -12.08 -5.76
CA GLN A 4 -5.03 -11.67 -5.98
C GLN A 4 -5.17 -11.07 -7.38
N ASP A 5 -5.83 -11.78 -8.30
CA ASP A 5 -6.23 -11.26 -9.60
C ASP A 5 -7.57 -10.50 -9.54
N GLU A 6 -7.96 -9.83 -10.62
CA GLU A 6 -9.21 -9.05 -10.65
C GLU A 6 -10.48 -9.90 -10.74
N THR A 7 -10.37 -11.20 -11.04
CA THR A 7 -11.50 -12.13 -11.13
C THR A 7 -11.93 -12.64 -9.75
N TYR A 8 -11.06 -12.55 -8.74
CA TYR A 8 -11.38 -12.93 -7.38
C TYR A 8 -12.46 -12.02 -6.76
N TRP A 9 -13.56 -12.63 -6.29
CA TRP A 9 -14.70 -11.90 -5.72
C TRP A 9 -14.45 -11.32 -4.31
N GLY A 10 -13.38 -11.75 -3.62
CA GLY A 10 -13.11 -11.39 -2.23
C GLY A 10 -13.72 -12.38 -1.23
N ASN A 11 -13.19 -12.35 0.00
CA ASN A 11 -13.74 -13.02 1.18
C ASN A 11 -13.76 -12.00 2.32
N VAL A 12 -14.89 -11.31 2.47
CA VAL A 12 -15.04 -10.13 3.34
C VAL A 12 -16.20 -10.37 4.31
N ASN A 13 -16.01 -9.99 5.58
CA ASN A 13 -17.06 -10.07 6.59
C ASN A 13 -17.94 -8.80 6.53
N PRO A 14 -19.23 -8.91 6.17
CA PRO A 14 -20.09 -7.74 5.95
C PRO A 14 -20.48 -7.00 7.25
N ILE A 15 -20.26 -7.59 8.42
CA ILE A 15 -20.64 -7.01 9.73
C ILE A 15 -19.43 -6.80 10.66
N GLY A 16 -18.21 -7.04 10.19
CA GLY A 16 -17.00 -6.78 10.97
C GLY A 16 -16.72 -5.30 11.16
N VAL A 17 -15.84 -4.93 12.11
CA VAL A 17 -15.50 -3.52 12.41
C VAL A 17 -14.92 -2.74 11.23
N ARG A 18 -14.41 -3.44 10.21
CA ARG A 18 -13.88 -2.86 8.97
C ARG A 18 -14.91 -2.79 7.83
N SER A 19 -16.11 -3.35 8.01
CA SER A 19 -17.08 -3.51 6.92
C SER A 19 -17.56 -2.18 6.35
N CYS A 20 -17.61 -1.11 7.17
CA CYS A 20 -17.96 0.23 6.70
C CYS A 20 -17.06 0.71 5.55
N TYR A 21 -15.77 0.35 5.58
CA TYR A 21 -14.83 0.64 4.50
C TYR A 21 -14.90 -0.43 3.41
N ASP A 22 -14.80 -1.71 3.79
CA ASP A 22 -14.66 -2.81 2.82
C ASP A 22 -15.93 -2.95 1.94
N GLU A 23 -17.12 -3.01 2.55
CA GLU A 23 -18.38 -3.04 1.80
C GLU A 23 -18.69 -1.71 1.13
N GLY A 24 -18.31 -0.58 1.76
CA GLY A 24 -18.44 0.74 1.15
C GLY A 24 -17.68 0.87 -0.17
N LYS A 25 -16.47 0.29 -0.26
CA LYS A 25 -15.70 0.24 -1.51
C LYS A 25 -16.25 -0.77 -2.51
N ARG A 26 -16.74 -1.93 -2.04
CA ARG A 26 -17.35 -2.94 -2.92
C ARG A 26 -18.63 -2.43 -3.59
N VAL A 27 -19.52 -1.80 -2.83
CA VAL A 27 -20.76 -1.24 -3.40
C VAL A 27 -20.48 -0.11 -4.40
N ALA A 28 -19.40 0.65 -4.21
CA ALA A 28 -19.00 1.69 -5.16
C ALA A 28 -18.66 1.11 -6.55
N GLU A 29 -17.97 -0.04 -6.64
CA GLU A 29 -17.74 -0.71 -7.93
C GLU A 29 -19.06 -1.11 -8.60
N THR A 30 -20.02 -1.66 -7.84
CA THR A 30 -21.36 -2.01 -8.34
C THR A 30 -22.08 -0.79 -8.91
N LEU A 31 -22.07 0.33 -8.18
CA LEU A 31 -22.70 1.57 -8.63
C LEU A 31 -22.08 2.08 -9.94
N MET A 32 -20.75 2.08 -10.05
CA MET A 32 -20.08 2.51 -11.29
C MET A 32 -20.50 1.65 -12.49
N TYR A 33 -20.55 0.34 -12.31
CA TYR A 33 -21.01 -0.57 -13.38
C TYR A 33 -22.49 -0.39 -13.74
N ASP A 34 -23.35 -0.12 -12.76
CA ASP A 34 -24.76 0.14 -13.03
C ASP A 34 -24.96 1.42 -13.85
N TYR A 35 -24.27 2.51 -13.48
CA TYR A 35 -24.30 3.74 -14.26
C TYR A 35 -23.71 3.57 -15.66
N HIS A 36 -22.64 2.79 -15.81
CA HIS A 36 -22.11 2.45 -17.12
C HIS A 36 -23.13 1.70 -17.98
N ARG A 37 -23.77 0.65 -17.45
CA ARG A 37 -24.76 -0.16 -18.18
C ARG A 37 -26.05 0.59 -18.52
N GLN A 38 -26.54 1.43 -17.62
CA GLN A 38 -27.81 2.14 -17.80
C GLN A 38 -27.68 3.42 -18.62
N HIS A 39 -26.56 4.13 -18.46
CA HIS A 39 -26.40 5.48 -18.99
C HIS A 39 -25.22 5.63 -19.96
N GLY A 40 -24.44 4.57 -20.20
CA GLY A 40 -23.28 4.62 -21.09
C GLY A 40 -22.14 5.50 -20.55
N ILE A 41 -22.12 5.81 -19.25
CA ILE A 41 -21.07 6.63 -18.64
C ILE A 41 -19.75 5.89 -18.71
N GLU A 42 -18.70 6.54 -19.21
CA GLU A 42 -17.36 5.98 -19.16
C GLU A 42 -16.86 5.88 -17.72
N ILE A 43 -16.40 4.69 -17.34
CA ILE A 43 -15.87 4.40 -16.01
C ILE A 43 -14.47 3.82 -16.10
N ARG A 44 -13.69 4.01 -15.05
CA ARG A 44 -12.36 3.43 -14.85
C ARG A 44 -12.24 2.99 -13.40
N ILE A 45 -11.94 1.72 -13.14
CA ILE A 45 -11.90 1.15 -11.79
C ILE A 45 -10.46 0.73 -11.47
N ALA A 46 -9.83 1.46 -10.56
CA ALA A 46 -8.52 1.09 -10.01
C ALA A 46 -8.69 0.38 -8.66
N ARG A 47 -8.21 -0.86 -8.56
CA ARG A 47 -8.05 -1.56 -7.28
C ARG A 47 -6.66 -1.29 -6.74
N ILE A 48 -6.59 -0.29 -5.86
CA ILE A 48 -5.35 0.27 -5.31
C ILE A 48 -4.83 -0.63 -4.19
N PHE A 49 -3.59 -1.10 -4.33
CA PHE A 49 -2.86 -1.81 -3.27
C PHE A 49 -2.08 -0.81 -2.39
N ASN A 50 -1.50 -1.32 -1.29
CA ASN A 50 -0.79 -0.52 -0.31
C ASN A 50 0.22 0.43 -0.97
N THR A 51 -0.02 1.73 -0.78
CA THR A 51 0.77 2.81 -1.37
C THR A 51 1.47 3.59 -0.28
N TYR A 52 2.70 4.03 -0.54
CA TYR A 52 3.48 4.86 0.37
C TYR A 52 4.23 6.00 -0.34
N GLY A 53 4.61 7.04 0.41
CA GLY A 53 5.41 8.16 -0.09
C GLY A 53 5.26 9.43 0.73
N PRO A 54 5.90 10.54 0.29
CA PRO A 54 5.75 11.86 0.90
C PRO A 54 4.29 12.29 1.08
N ARG A 55 4.03 13.18 2.06
CA ARG A 55 2.70 13.75 2.39
C ARG A 55 1.70 12.79 3.03
N MET A 56 2.05 11.51 3.22
CA MET A 56 1.26 10.63 4.08
C MET A 56 1.12 11.23 5.48
N ASN A 57 -0.01 10.96 6.13
CA ASN A 57 -0.15 11.30 7.54
C ASN A 57 0.91 10.53 8.35
N ILE A 58 1.60 11.23 9.25
CA ILE A 58 2.72 10.68 10.01
C ILE A 58 2.21 9.59 10.96
N ASP A 59 1.05 9.81 11.56
CA ASP A 59 0.41 8.89 12.52
C ASP A 59 -0.82 8.21 11.91
N ASP A 60 -0.75 7.85 10.61
CA ASP A 60 -1.84 7.19 9.88
C ASP A 60 -2.15 5.76 10.38
N GLY A 61 -1.26 5.17 11.18
CA GLY A 61 -1.40 3.81 11.72
C GLY A 61 -0.96 2.71 10.76
N ARG A 62 -0.53 3.03 9.54
CA ARG A 62 0.10 2.08 8.60
C ARG A 62 1.56 1.79 8.99
N VAL A 63 2.02 0.58 8.67
CA VAL A 63 3.34 0.09 9.08
C VAL A 63 4.52 0.93 8.55
N VAL A 64 4.49 1.35 7.28
CA VAL A 64 5.59 2.15 6.68
C VAL A 64 5.68 3.53 7.34
N SER A 65 4.56 4.22 7.53
CA SER A 65 4.55 5.53 8.20
C SER A 65 4.98 5.41 9.66
N ASN A 66 4.51 4.39 10.38
CA ASN A 66 4.87 4.18 11.79
C ASN A 66 6.37 3.89 11.94
N PHE A 67 6.95 3.01 11.12
CA PHE A 67 8.37 2.68 11.21
C PHE A 67 9.26 3.88 10.87
N ILE A 68 8.91 4.65 9.84
CA ILE A 68 9.66 5.88 9.51
C ILE A 68 9.54 6.89 10.65
N ALA A 69 8.33 7.09 11.20
CA ALA A 69 8.12 8.01 12.31
C ALA A 69 8.90 7.59 13.56
N GLN A 70 8.86 6.31 13.94
CA GLN A 70 9.63 5.74 15.06
C GLN A 70 11.13 5.94 14.84
N ALA A 71 11.65 5.57 13.66
CA ALA A 71 13.07 5.73 13.33
C ALA A 71 13.53 7.20 13.39
N VAL A 72 12.72 8.12 12.85
CA VAL A 72 13.00 9.56 12.88
C VAL A 72 12.97 10.12 14.31
N ARG A 73 12.07 9.63 15.16
CA ARG A 73 11.95 10.01 16.59
C ARG A 73 12.99 9.32 17.48
N GLY A 74 13.71 8.31 16.96
CA GLY A 74 14.65 7.50 17.75
C GLY A 74 13.94 6.50 18.68
N GLU A 75 12.71 6.14 18.35
CA GLU A 75 11.91 5.16 19.07
C GLU A 75 12.15 3.75 18.48
N PRO A 76 11.98 2.68 19.29
CA PRO A 76 12.07 1.32 18.78
C PRO A 76 11.03 1.01 17.69
N LEU A 77 11.43 0.24 16.68
CA LEU A 77 10.54 -0.26 15.64
C LEU A 77 9.71 -1.43 16.17
N THR A 78 8.39 -1.28 16.17
CA THR A 78 7.47 -2.29 16.75
C THR A 78 6.99 -3.29 15.70
N VAL A 79 7.58 -4.49 15.67
CA VAL A 79 7.19 -5.56 14.75
C VAL A 79 6.29 -6.57 15.46
N GLN A 80 5.13 -6.88 14.88
CA GLN A 80 4.25 -7.92 15.43
C GLN A 80 4.84 -9.31 15.19
N ALA A 81 4.95 -10.12 16.25
CA ALA A 81 5.52 -11.46 16.16
C ALA A 81 4.67 -12.40 15.27
N PRO A 82 5.30 -13.26 14.44
CA PRO A 82 6.74 -13.46 14.30
C PRO A 82 7.43 -12.56 13.25
N GLY A 83 6.74 -11.55 12.70
CA GLY A 83 7.29 -10.66 11.67
C GLY A 83 7.31 -11.23 10.25
N THR A 84 6.76 -12.43 10.05
CA THR A 84 6.76 -13.16 8.76
C THR A 84 5.59 -12.81 7.84
N GLN A 85 4.63 -12.02 8.31
CA GLN A 85 3.53 -11.52 7.50
C GLN A 85 4.06 -10.63 6.38
N THR A 86 3.58 -10.85 5.16
CA THR A 86 4.10 -10.15 3.98
C THR A 86 3.16 -9.03 3.54
N ARG A 87 3.74 -7.96 3.02
CA ARG A 87 3.01 -6.88 2.34
C ARG A 87 3.74 -6.47 1.08
N SER A 88 2.97 -5.99 0.13
CA SER A 88 3.45 -5.24 -1.02
C SER A 88 3.37 -3.74 -0.76
N PHE A 89 4.29 -2.96 -1.33
CA PHE A 89 4.29 -1.51 -1.22
C PHE A 89 4.58 -0.86 -2.58
N CYS A 90 3.62 -0.08 -3.07
CA CYS A 90 3.75 0.71 -4.29
C CYS A 90 4.12 2.15 -3.94
N TYR A 91 5.16 2.69 -4.57
CA TYR A 91 5.52 4.08 -4.33
C TYR A 91 4.52 5.02 -5.01
N VAL A 92 4.23 6.15 -4.38
CA VAL A 92 3.14 7.06 -4.78
C VAL A 92 3.25 7.55 -6.23
N SER A 93 4.46 7.80 -6.75
CA SER A 93 4.59 8.26 -8.15
C SER A 93 4.23 7.16 -9.16
N ASP A 94 4.57 5.90 -8.87
CA ASP A 94 4.18 4.76 -9.70
C ASP A 94 2.66 4.57 -9.68
N MET A 95 2.04 4.69 -8.51
CA MET A 95 0.58 4.64 -8.35
C MET A 95 -0.11 5.73 -9.18
N VAL A 96 0.37 6.97 -9.11
CA VAL A 96 -0.17 8.09 -9.89
C VAL A 96 -0.03 7.86 -11.40
N ASP A 97 1.13 7.39 -11.87
CA ASP A 97 1.33 7.03 -13.28
C ASP A 97 0.33 5.95 -13.74
N GLY A 98 0.09 4.92 -12.90
CA GLY A 98 -0.88 3.87 -13.18
C GLY A 98 -2.32 4.38 -13.28
N LEU A 99 -2.71 5.32 -12.40
CA LEU A 99 -4.02 5.95 -12.43
C LEU A 99 -4.23 6.83 -13.67
N ILE A 100 -3.21 7.58 -14.08
CA ILE A 100 -3.26 8.42 -15.30
C ILE A 100 -3.43 7.53 -16.53
N ARG A 101 -2.60 6.49 -16.68
CA ARG A 101 -2.69 5.55 -17.81
C ARG A 101 -4.03 4.82 -17.86
N LEU A 102 -4.55 4.42 -16.71
CA LEU A 102 -5.89 3.81 -16.62
C LEU A 102 -6.96 4.79 -17.10
N MET A 103 -6.87 6.06 -16.71
CA MET A 103 -7.81 7.09 -17.12
C MET A 103 -7.79 7.34 -18.63
N GLU A 104 -6.59 7.35 -19.23
CA GLU A 104 -6.38 7.59 -20.66
C GLU A 104 -6.73 6.39 -21.55
N GLY A 105 -6.80 5.17 -20.99
CA GLY A 105 -7.17 3.96 -21.73
C GLY A 105 -8.69 3.78 -21.84
N ASP A 106 -9.13 2.71 -22.53
CA ASP A 106 -10.56 2.44 -22.79
C ASP A 106 -11.15 1.30 -21.94
N ASN A 107 -10.34 0.67 -21.08
CA ASN A 107 -10.78 -0.49 -20.31
C ASN A 107 -11.72 -0.09 -19.15
N THR A 108 -12.96 -0.58 -19.20
CA THR A 108 -13.98 -0.38 -18.15
C THR A 108 -13.86 -1.39 -17.01
N GLY A 109 -13.07 -2.45 -17.20
CA GLY A 109 -12.77 -3.48 -16.20
C GLY A 109 -12.01 -2.94 -14.97
N PRO A 110 -12.14 -3.56 -13.78
CA PRO A 110 -11.19 -3.30 -12.70
C PRO A 110 -9.78 -3.69 -13.12
N ILE A 111 -8.80 -2.85 -12.74
CA ILE A 111 -7.37 -3.12 -12.89
C ILE A 111 -6.69 -2.96 -11.53
N ASN A 112 -5.90 -3.97 -11.15
CA ASN A 112 -5.05 -3.89 -9.97
C ASN A 112 -3.86 -2.95 -10.24
N ILE A 113 -3.72 -1.91 -9.40
CA ILE A 113 -2.57 -1.00 -9.43
C ILE A 113 -1.82 -1.17 -8.11
N GLY A 114 -0.59 -1.67 -8.19
CA GLY A 114 0.20 -2.04 -7.02
C GLY A 114 1.58 -2.60 -7.37
N ASN A 115 2.30 -3.05 -6.34
CA ASN A 115 3.63 -3.65 -6.51
C ASN A 115 3.59 -5.15 -6.20
N PRO A 116 4.01 -6.04 -7.11
CA PRO A 116 4.02 -7.48 -6.83
C PRO A 116 5.19 -7.90 -5.91
N GLY A 117 6.13 -7.01 -5.62
CA GLY A 117 7.22 -7.24 -4.67
C GLY A 117 6.69 -7.31 -3.24
N GLU A 118 6.85 -8.46 -2.60
CA GLU A 118 6.49 -8.70 -1.19
C GLU A 118 7.71 -8.56 -0.28
N PHE A 119 7.46 -8.02 0.91
CA PHE A 119 8.41 -7.91 2.00
C PHE A 119 7.74 -8.40 3.28
N THR A 120 8.47 -9.15 4.08
CA THR A 120 8.10 -9.44 5.47
C THR A 120 8.17 -8.16 6.31
N MET A 121 7.44 -8.11 7.42
CA MET A 121 7.51 -6.95 8.32
C MET A 121 8.89 -6.81 8.94
N LEU A 122 9.59 -7.92 9.16
CA LEU A 122 10.97 -7.91 9.62
C LEU A 122 11.93 -7.32 8.57
N GLU A 123 11.85 -7.74 7.31
CA GLU A 123 12.66 -7.16 6.22
C GLU A 123 12.40 -5.66 6.05
N LEU A 124 11.14 -5.23 6.19
CA LEU A 124 10.80 -3.81 6.16
C LEU A 124 11.43 -3.05 7.33
N ALA A 125 11.33 -3.59 8.56
CA ALA A 125 11.90 -2.96 9.75
C ALA A 125 13.43 -2.85 9.66
N GLU A 126 14.11 -3.93 9.23
CA GLU A 126 15.57 -3.93 9.02
C GLU A 126 15.97 -2.91 7.94
N THR A 127 15.21 -2.83 6.84
CA THR A 127 15.47 -1.84 5.79
C THR A 127 15.32 -0.41 6.30
N VAL A 128 14.29 -0.13 7.11
CA VAL A 128 14.08 1.18 7.74
C VAL A 128 15.23 1.50 8.70
N LYS A 129 15.59 0.57 9.57
CA LYS A 129 16.71 0.71 10.51
C LYS A 129 18.01 1.05 9.76
N GLU A 130 18.35 0.27 8.74
CA GLU A 130 19.55 0.47 7.93
C GLU A 130 19.58 1.85 7.26
N LEU A 131 18.47 2.28 6.65
CA LEU A 131 18.44 3.48 5.82
C LEU A 131 18.21 4.78 6.60
N ILE A 132 17.52 4.74 7.74
CA ILE A 132 17.01 5.93 8.43
C ILE A 132 17.69 6.16 9.77
N ASN A 133 17.87 5.11 10.58
CA ASN A 133 18.49 5.24 11.89
C ASN A 133 19.04 3.88 12.38
N PRO A 134 20.33 3.58 12.16
CA PRO A 134 20.92 2.30 12.55
C PRO A 134 20.92 2.03 14.06
N ASP A 135 20.73 3.07 14.89
CA ASP A 135 20.75 2.95 16.35
C ASP A 135 19.41 2.50 16.95
N VAL A 136 18.29 2.52 16.19
CA VAL A 136 17.01 2.07 16.75
C VAL A 136 16.96 0.56 16.92
N GLU A 137 16.35 0.12 18.01
CA GLU A 137 16.07 -1.29 18.26
C GLU A 137 14.82 -1.74 17.50
N ILE A 138 14.77 -3.02 17.16
CA ILE A 138 13.55 -3.67 16.65
C ILE A 138 12.99 -4.50 17.80
N ILE A 139 11.76 -4.21 18.24
CA ILE A 139 11.10 -4.93 19.33
C ILE A 139 9.90 -5.72 18.80
N SER A 140 9.72 -6.91 19.35
CA SER A 140 8.57 -7.77 19.02
C SER A 140 7.38 -7.45 19.93
N VAL A 141 6.19 -7.27 19.33
CA VAL A 141 4.92 -7.07 20.05
C VAL A 141 3.92 -8.19 19.72
N GLU A 142 2.89 -8.35 20.55
CA GLU A 142 1.83 -9.33 20.30
C GLU A 142 1.07 -9.06 19.00
N ASN A 143 0.67 -10.13 18.33
CA ASN A 143 -0.03 -10.07 17.05
C ASN A 143 -1.52 -9.73 17.25
N THR A 144 -2.08 -8.88 16.39
CA THR A 144 -3.50 -8.54 16.45
C THR A 144 -4.33 -9.62 15.73
N PRO A 145 -5.43 -10.13 16.32
CA PRO A 145 -6.12 -11.34 15.82
C PRO A 145 -6.67 -11.33 14.38
N ASP A 146 -6.73 -10.19 13.69
CA ASP A 146 -7.44 -10.04 12.40
C ASP A 146 -6.59 -9.43 11.26
N ASP A 147 -5.27 -9.31 11.42
CA ASP A 147 -4.44 -8.74 10.34
C ASP A 147 -4.26 -9.76 9.19
N PRO A 148 -4.62 -9.43 7.93
CA PRO A 148 -4.48 -10.35 6.81
C PRO A 148 -3.04 -10.84 6.68
N ARG A 149 -2.79 -12.14 6.56
CA ARG A 149 -1.40 -12.64 6.56
C ARG A 149 -0.59 -12.25 5.32
N GLN A 150 -1.24 -12.11 4.17
CA GLN A 150 -0.58 -11.88 2.88
C GLN A 150 -1.47 -11.06 1.94
N ARG A 151 -0.88 -10.09 1.22
CA ARG A 151 -1.55 -9.33 0.15
C ARG A 151 -0.55 -9.03 -0.96
N LYS A 152 -0.79 -9.61 -2.14
CA LYS A 152 0.04 -9.43 -3.34
C LYS A 152 -0.86 -9.23 -4.56
N PRO A 153 -0.75 -8.09 -5.25
CA PRO A 153 -1.46 -7.89 -6.49
C PRO A 153 -0.90 -8.80 -7.58
N ASP A 154 -1.78 -9.42 -8.35
CA ASP A 154 -1.45 -9.74 -9.73
C ASP A 154 -1.64 -8.46 -10.56
N ILE A 155 -0.58 -8.02 -11.26
CA ILE A 155 -0.59 -6.80 -12.09
C ILE A 155 -0.50 -7.11 -13.59
N THR A 156 -0.77 -8.34 -14.01
CA THR A 156 -0.67 -8.77 -15.41
C THR A 156 -1.52 -7.89 -16.33
N LYS A 157 -2.77 -7.58 -15.94
CA LYS A 157 -3.63 -6.67 -16.71
C LYS A 157 -3.08 -5.25 -16.81
N ALA A 158 -2.49 -4.74 -15.73
CA ALA A 158 -1.91 -3.40 -15.76
C ALA A 158 -0.70 -3.34 -16.73
N LYS A 159 0.10 -4.41 -16.78
CA LYS A 159 1.20 -4.53 -17.75
C LYS A 159 0.70 -4.61 -19.18
N GLU A 160 -0.27 -5.49 -19.45
CA GLU A 160 -0.75 -5.76 -20.80
C GLU A 160 -1.61 -4.63 -21.37
N LEU A 161 -2.50 -4.05 -20.56
CA LEU A 161 -3.48 -3.07 -21.03
C LEU A 161 -2.99 -1.63 -20.90
N LEU A 162 -2.14 -1.33 -19.92
CA LEU A 162 -1.67 0.04 -19.64
C LEU A 162 -0.18 0.25 -19.98
N GLY A 163 0.55 -0.83 -20.31
CA GLY A 163 2.01 -0.78 -20.41
C GLY A 163 2.64 -0.31 -19.11
N TRP A 164 2.04 -0.64 -17.96
CA TRP A 164 2.40 -0.10 -16.66
C TRP A 164 2.99 -1.17 -15.74
N GLU A 165 4.07 -0.80 -15.05
CA GLU A 165 4.60 -1.53 -13.90
C GLU A 165 5.34 -0.55 -12.97
N PRO A 166 5.38 -0.82 -11.65
CA PRO A 166 6.08 0.05 -10.70
C PRO A 166 7.59 -0.02 -10.91
N LYS A 167 8.25 1.14 -10.82
CA LYS A 167 9.68 1.29 -11.11
C LYS A 167 10.50 1.61 -9.86
N ILE A 168 9.89 2.22 -8.86
CA ILE A 168 10.59 2.65 -7.65
C ILE A 168 10.64 1.50 -6.65
N LYS A 169 11.85 1.08 -6.28
CA LYS A 169 12.03 0.06 -5.25
C LYS A 169 11.76 0.66 -3.87
N LEU A 170 11.40 -0.22 -2.93
CA LEU A 170 11.13 0.18 -1.54
C LEU A 170 12.28 1.03 -0.96
N ARG A 171 13.52 0.53 -1.10
CA ARG A 171 14.75 1.18 -0.63
C ARG A 171 14.98 2.58 -1.23
N ASP A 172 14.50 2.83 -2.45
CA ASP A 172 14.66 4.13 -3.12
C ASP A 172 13.58 5.12 -2.68
N GLY A 173 12.36 4.64 -2.42
CA GLY A 173 11.24 5.50 -2.00
C GLY A 173 11.23 5.85 -0.50
N LEU A 174 11.82 5.01 0.37
CA LEU A 174 11.85 5.25 1.82
C LEU A 174 12.59 6.55 2.20
N PRO A 175 13.80 6.86 1.67
CA PRO A 175 14.49 8.11 1.98
C PRO A 175 13.73 9.38 1.57
N LEU A 176 12.93 9.29 0.50
CA LEU A 176 12.10 10.41 0.04
C LEU A 176 10.95 10.71 1.00
N MET A 177 10.35 9.66 1.56
CA MET A 177 9.30 9.79 2.57
C MET A 177 9.87 10.24 3.93
N GLU A 178 11.05 9.76 4.30
CA GLU A 178 11.79 10.21 5.49
C GLU A 178 12.07 11.72 5.45
N ASP A 179 12.53 12.25 4.31
CA ASP A 179 12.84 13.68 4.15
C ASP A 179 11.61 14.58 4.36
N ASP A 180 10.46 14.18 3.81
CA ASP A 180 9.17 14.85 4.05
C ASP A 180 8.79 14.82 5.54
N PHE A 181 8.92 13.66 6.20
CA PHE A 181 8.58 13.49 7.61
C PHE A 181 9.48 14.34 8.50
N ARG A 182 10.80 14.33 8.26
CA ARG A 182 11.77 15.17 8.97
C ARG A 182 11.46 16.65 8.84
N THR A 183 11.16 17.11 7.63
CA THR A 183 10.76 18.50 7.37
C THR A 183 9.52 18.89 8.16
N ARG A 184 8.50 18.03 8.16
CA ARG A 184 7.22 18.30 8.85
C ARG A 184 7.30 18.15 10.37
N LEU A 185 8.24 17.36 10.88
CA LEU A 185 8.52 17.19 12.30
C LEU A 185 9.56 18.20 12.84
N GLY A 186 10.24 18.95 11.97
CA GLY A 186 11.32 19.87 12.37
C GLY A 186 12.58 19.15 12.88
N VAL A 187 12.84 17.92 12.43
CA VAL A 187 13.97 17.09 12.89
C VAL A 187 15.01 16.99 11.77
N THR A 188 16.25 17.41 12.02
CA THR A 188 17.36 17.25 11.04
C THR A 188 17.88 15.82 11.01
N ARG A 189 18.49 15.39 9.90
CA ARG A 189 19.26 14.13 9.89
C ARG A 189 20.41 14.23 10.89
N LYS A 190 20.62 13.17 11.67
CA LYS A 190 21.87 13.01 12.43
C LYS A 190 22.95 12.61 11.41
N ASN A 191 24.03 13.40 11.36
CA ASN A 191 25.18 13.13 10.51
C ASN A 191 25.90 11.84 10.94
#